data_AF-A0A2V6H9F0-F1
#
_entry.id   AF-A0A2V6H9F0-F1
#
_cell.length_a   1.000
_cell.length_b   1.000
_cell.length_c   1.000
_cell.angle_alpha   90.00
_cell.angle_beta   90.00
_cell.angle_gamma   90.00
#
_symmetry.space_group_name_H-M   'P 1'
#
loop_
_entity.id
_entity.type
_entity.pdbx_description
1 polymer ?
#
loop_
_entity_poly.entity_id
_entity_poly.type
_entity_poly.pdbx_seq_one_letter_code
_entity_poly.pdbx_strand_id
1 'polypeptide(L)'
;MKIEKRKELARESFPEKMRKVGQLRYLSAKFKRQRERMTSKSGCDRAYEADRNPLIISAIEGKAVLRFYYNGKARTVEPQTYGLSTAGREVLRAFERNAGRLGIARLFDVEKIVGAEKTGEKFDQALPTHNPQDSAMREIFATLPLVKDVSPS
;
A
#
# COMPACT_ATOMS: atom_id res chain seq x y z
N MET A 1 25.58 -8.16 -3.33
CA MET A 1 26.07 -9.14 -2.32
C MET A 1 27.59 -9.15 -2.38
N LYS A 2 28.28 -8.65 -1.34
CA LYS A 2 29.74 -8.41 -1.34
C LYS A 2 30.53 -9.72 -1.40
N ILE A 3 31.67 -9.71 -2.10
CA ILE A 3 32.52 -10.85 -2.48
C ILE A 3 32.98 -11.66 -1.25
N GLU A 4 33.13 -11.00 -0.11
CA GLU A 4 33.56 -11.57 1.17
C GLU A 4 32.58 -12.61 1.71
N LYS A 5 31.26 -12.36 1.62
CA LYS A 5 30.23 -13.33 2.04
C LYS A 5 30.26 -14.62 1.23
N ARG A 6 30.63 -14.53 -0.06
CA ARG A 6 30.74 -15.71 -0.94
C ARG A 6 31.90 -16.63 -0.51
N LYS A 7 33.02 -16.04 -0.04
CA LYS A 7 34.18 -16.80 0.46
C LYS A 7 33.91 -17.47 1.82
N GLU A 8 33.15 -16.83 2.71
CA GLU A 8 32.69 -17.45 3.97
C GLU A 8 31.74 -18.63 3.73
N LEU A 9 30.72 -18.43 2.88
CA LEU A 9 29.80 -19.50 2.46
C LEU A 9 30.55 -20.67 1.79
N ALA A 10 31.67 -20.43 1.10
CA ALA A 10 32.45 -21.51 0.49
C ALA A 10 33.19 -22.39 1.50
N ARG A 11 33.59 -21.86 2.67
CA ARG A 11 34.28 -22.60 3.75
C ARG A 11 33.38 -23.48 4.58
N GLU A 12 32.08 -23.24 4.57
CA GLU A 12 31.11 -24.07 5.29
C GLU A 12 31.01 -25.45 4.64
N SER A 13 31.07 -26.48 5.47
CA SER A 13 30.93 -27.86 5.01
C SER A 13 29.57 -28.07 4.35
N PHE A 14 29.49 -28.91 3.32
CA PHE A 14 28.23 -29.23 2.64
C PHE A 14 27.10 -29.65 3.61
N PRO A 15 27.38 -30.45 4.67
CA PRO A 15 26.38 -30.75 5.70
C PRO A 15 25.84 -29.52 6.46
N GLU A 16 26.67 -28.53 6.79
CA GLU A 16 26.23 -27.32 7.49
C GLU A 16 25.36 -26.42 6.60
N LYS A 17 25.69 -26.34 5.31
CA LYS A 17 24.84 -25.64 4.31
C LYS A 17 23.46 -26.27 4.26
N MET A 18 23.39 -27.60 4.20
CA MET A 18 22.12 -28.32 4.17
C MET A 18 21.31 -28.14 5.47
N ARG A 19 21.97 -28.07 6.64
CA ARG A 19 21.31 -27.74 7.91
C ARG A 19 20.69 -26.34 7.90
N LYS A 20 21.41 -25.32 7.41
CA LYS A 20 20.88 -23.95 7.32
C LYS A 20 19.73 -23.84 6.33
N VAL A 21 19.81 -24.51 5.18
CA VAL A 21 18.71 -24.58 4.20
C VAL A 21 17.48 -25.26 4.82
N GLY A 22 17.68 -26.35 5.58
CA GLY A 22 16.61 -27.01 6.33
C GLY A 22 15.97 -26.09 7.38
N GLN A 23 16.77 -25.38 8.17
CA GLN A 23 16.29 -24.39 9.14
C GLN A 23 15.53 -23.24 8.48
N LEU A 24 16.01 -22.74 7.34
CA LEU A 24 15.35 -21.67 6.59
C LEU A 24 14.00 -22.14 6.04
N ARG A 25 13.92 -23.37 5.52
CA ARG A 25 12.65 -23.99 5.06
C ARG A 25 11.69 -24.21 6.23
N TYR A 26 12.20 -24.63 7.39
CA TYR A 26 11.38 -24.80 8.58
C TYR A 26 10.83 -23.46 9.08
N LEU A 27 11.69 -22.43 9.18
CA LEU A 27 11.28 -21.09 9.58
C LEU A 27 10.28 -20.50 8.59
N SER A 28 10.50 -20.62 7.27
CA SER A 28 9.56 -20.12 6.27
C SER A 28 8.21 -20.84 6.32
N ALA A 29 8.20 -22.16 6.51
CA ALA A 29 6.97 -22.93 6.71
C ALA A 29 6.26 -22.56 8.02
N LYS A 30 7.02 -22.31 9.09
CA LYS A 30 6.50 -21.87 10.39
C LYS A 30 5.86 -20.48 10.30
N PHE A 31 6.53 -19.52 9.65
CA PHE A 31 5.98 -18.18 9.40
C PHE A 31 4.75 -18.22 8.49
N LYS A 32 4.76 -19.03 7.43
CA LYS A 32 3.59 -19.24 6.56
C LYS A 32 2.40 -19.80 7.34
N ARG A 33 2.60 -20.84 8.16
CA ARG A 33 1.56 -21.41 9.04
C ARG A 33 1.06 -20.43 10.10
N GLN A 34 1.95 -19.61 10.66
CA GLN A 34 1.56 -18.59 11.64
C GLN A 34 0.70 -17.50 10.99
N ARG A 35 1.04 -17.07 9.76
CA ARG A 35 0.23 -16.16 8.95
C ARG A 35 -1.12 -16.79 8.61
N GLU A 36 -1.14 -18.04 8.17
CA GLU A 36 -2.36 -18.80 7.87
C GLU A 36 -3.26 -19.01 9.10
N ARG A 37 -2.67 -19.19 10.29
CA ARG A 37 -3.40 -19.26 11.57
C ARG A 37 -3.96 -17.92 12.02
N MET A 38 -3.28 -16.82 11.73
CA MET A 38 -3.80 -15.48 11.96
C MET A 38 -4.97 -15.18 11.01
N THR A 39 -4.91 -15.64 9.76
CA THR A 39 -6.01 -15.48 8.80
C THR A 39 -7.19 -16.43 9.06
N SER A 40 -6.98 -17.59 9.70
CA SER A 40 -8.04 -18.59 9.92
C SER A 40 -8.82 -18.43 11.23
N LYS A 41 -8.44 -17.50 12.11
CA LYS A 41 -9.14 -17.25 13.39
C LYS A 41 -10.26 -16.20 13.30
N SER A 42 -10.48 -15.58 12.15
CA SER A 42 -11.61 -14.69 11.89
C SER A 42 -12.64 -15.38 10.98
N GLY A 43 -13.62 -16.04 11.61
CA GLY A 43 -14.73 -16.66 10.92
C GLY A 43 -15.71 -15.65 10.31
N CYS A 44 -16.18 -16.01 9.12
CA CYS A 44 -17.37 -15.60 8.35
C CYS A 44 -17.58 -14.10 8.03
N ASP A 45 -17.50 -13.82 6.73
CA ASP A 45 -17.99 -12.68 5.94
C ASP A 45 -17.40 -11.28 6.20
N ARG A 46 -16.66 -11.08 7.29
CA ARG A 46 -15.92 -9.84 7.60
C ARG A 46 -14.42 -9.86 7.27
N ALA A 47 -13.90 -10.98 6.79
CA ALA A 47 -12.45 -11.16 6.62
C ALA A 47 -11.83 -10.32 5.48
N TYR A 48 -12.62 -9.87 4.50
CA TYR A 48 -12.13 -9.02 3.40
C TYR A 48 -12.00 -7.54 3.80
N GLU A 49 -12.71 -7.08 4.83
CA GLU A 49 -12.50 -5.73 5.39
C GLU A 49 -11.19 -5.64 6.17
N ALA A 50 -10.69 -6.75 6.71
CA ALA A 50 -9.49 -6.79 7.54
C ALA A 50 -8.17 -6.69 6.75
N ASP A 51 -8.17 -6.93 5.43
CA ASP A 51 -6.96 -6.83 4.59
C ASP A 51 -6.78 -5.44 3.94
N ARG A 52 -7.83 -4.60 3.98
CA ARG A 52 -7.76 -3.22 3.48
C ARG A 52 -6.86 -2.39 4.39
N ASN A 53 -6.08 -1.49 3.80
CA ASN A 53 -5.12 -0.68 4.55
C ASN A 53 -5.83 0.42 5.38
N PRO A 54 -5.93 0.30 6.72
CA PRO A 54 -6.68 1.24 7.55
C PRO A 54 -6.02 2.63 7.62
N LEU A 55 -4.71 2.70 7.39
CA LEU A 55 -3.98 3.97 7.34
C LEU A 55 -4.41 4.79 6.12
N ILE A 56 -4.58 4.15 4.96
CA ILE A 56 -5.04 4.82 3.73
C ILE A 56 -6.49 5.25 3.86
N ILE A 57 -7.37 4.38 4.36
CA ILE A 57 -8.79 4.68 4.58
C ILE A 57 -8.94 5.89 5.48
N SER A 58 -8.35 5.84 6.68
CA SER A 58 -8.43 6.93 7.65
C SER A 58 -7.69 8.20 7.21
N ALA A 59 -6.80 8.12 6.22
CA ALA A 59 -6.20 9.30 5.60
C ALA A 59 -7.14 9.95 4.59
N ILE A 60 -7.87 9.17 3.79
CA ILE A 60 -8.89 9.70 2.86
C ILE A 60 -10.03 10.35 3.65
N GLU A 61 -10.61 9.64 4.62
CA GLU A 61 -11.72 10.13 5.44
C GLU A 61 -11.35 11.41 6.22
N GLY A 62 -10.13 11.44 6.76
CA GLY A 62 -9.60 12.57 7.52
C GLY A 62 -8.98 13.68 6.66
N LYS A 63 -8.98 13.54 5.33
CA LYS A 63 -8.27 14.40 4.38
C LYS A 63 -6.82 14.68 4.79
N ALA A 64 -6.14 13.64 5.26
CA ALA A 64 -4.77 13.72 5.74
C ALA A 64 -3.78 13.49 4.60
N VAL A 65 -2.73 14.32 4.56
CA VAL A 65 -1.62 14.18 3.61
C VAL A 65 -0.78 12.98 4.01
N LEU A 66 -0.42 12.16 3.02
CA LEU A 66 0.42 10.99 3.20
C LEU A 66 1.84 11.25 2.69
N ARG A 67 2.83 10.68 3.38
CA ARG A 67 4.20 10.55 2.92
C ARG A 67 4.58 9.08 2.83
N PHE A 68 5.26 8.69 1.76
CA PHE A 68 5.79 7.33 1.57
C PHE A 68 6.89 7.28 0.51
N TYR A 69 7.58 6.14 0.42
CA TYR A 69 8.47 5.84 -0.70
C TYR A 69 7.77 4.99 -1.76
N TYR A 70 7.98 5.33 -3.03
CA TYR A 70 7.48 4.59 -4.17
C TYR A 70 8.55 4.50 -5.25
N ASN A 71 8.95 3.27 -5.62
CA ASN A 71 10.09 3.00 -6.51
C ASN A 71 11.36 3.77 -6.09
N GLY A 72 11.66 3.78 -4.78
CA GLY A 72 12.85 4.43 -4.22
C GLY A 72 12.79 5.95 -4.11
N LYS A 73 11.68 6.60 -4.49
CA LYS A 73 11.50 8.06 -4.40
C LYS A 73 10.45 8.42 -3.35
N ALA A 74 10.75 9.42 -2.53
CA ALA A 74 9.78 9.97 -1.59
C ALA A 74 8.62 10.64 -2.34
N ARG A 75 7.41 10.47 -1.81
CA ARG A 75 6.15 11.03 -2.31
C ARG A 75 5.43 11.68 -1.14
N THR A 76 4.89 12.86 -1.38
CA THR A 76 3.96 13.55 -0.49
C THR A 76 2.69 13.78 -1.29
N VAL A 77 1.59 13.16 -0.86
CA VAL A 77 0.37 13.08 -1.67
C VAL A 77 -0.89 13.37 -0.86
N GLU A 78 -1.89 13.88 -1.56
CA GLU A 78 -3.27 14.04 -1.09
C GLU A 78 -4.10 12.88 -1.64
N PRO A 79 -4.39 11.85 -0.83
CA PRO A 79 -5.13 10.67 -1.28
C PRO A 79 -6.57 11.02 -1.65
N GLN A 80 -7.05 10.51 -2.78
CA GLN A 80 -8.37 10.80 -3.34
C GLN A 80 -9.30 9.58 -3.29
N THR A 81 -8.83 8.44 -3.81
CA THR A 81 -9.59 7.18 -3.88
C THR A 81 -8.66 5.99 -3.67
N TYR A 82 -9.12 5.01 -2.90
CA TYR A 82 -8.44 3.74 -2.66
C TYR A 82 -9.39 2.60 -2.99
N GLY A 83 -8.90 1.58 -3.70
CA GLY A 83 -9.73 0.49 -4.16
C GLY A 83 -8.93 -0.64 -4.79
N LEU A 84 -9.66 -1.57 -5.39
CA LEU A 84 -9.13 -2.70 -6.11
C LEU A 84 -9.16 -2.42 -7.61
N SER A 85 -8.01 -2.52 -8.27
CA SER A 85 -7.91 -2.38 -9.73
C SER A 85 -8.64 -3.51 -10.47
N THR A 86 -8.89 -3.30 -11.77
CA THR A 86 -9.44 -4.34 -12.66
C THR A 86 -8.57 -5.59 -12.71
N ALA A 87 -7.26 -5.45 -12.49
CA ALA A 87 -6.28 -6.53 -12.41
C ALA A 87 -6.20 -7.21 -11.01
N GLY A 88 -7.07 -6.84 -10.06
CA GLY A 88 -7.10 -7.44 -8.73
C GLY A 88 -5.98 -6.97 -7.78
N ARG A 89 -5.30 -5.86 -8.09
CA ARG A 89 -4.31 -5.23 -7.19
C ARG A 89 -4.89 -4.03 -6.48
N GLU A 90 -4.53 -3.84 -5.23
CA GLU A 90 -4.87 -2.64 -4.49
C GLU A 90 -4.17 -1.41 -5.05
N VAL A 91 -4.92 -0.33 -5.24
CA VAL A 91 -4.43 0.90 -5.86
C VAL A 91 -4.94 2.14 -5.14
N LEU A 92 -4.08 3.13 -5.02
CA LEU A 92 -4.36 4.44 -4.45
C LEU A 92 -4.25 5.51 -5.54
N ARG A 93 -5.35 6.22 -5.81
CA ARG A 93 -5.32 7.47 -6.58
C ARG A 93 -5.05 8.64 -5.65
N ALA A 94 -4.00 9.40 -5.93
CA ALA A 94 -3.59 10.54 -5.11
C ALA A 94 -2.94 11.66 -5.92
N PHE A 95 -3.13 12.90 -5.47
CA PHE A 95 -2.46 14.06 -6.03
C PHE A 95 -1.09 14.25 -5.39
N GLU A 96 -0.02 14.32 -6.16
CA GLU A 96 1.33 14.52 -5.64
C GLU A 96 1.69 16.01 -5.60
N ARG A 97 1.89 16.57 -4.40
CA ARG A 97 2.13 18.01 -4.18
C ARG A 97 3.35 18.54 -4.94
N ASN A 98 4.38 17.72 -5.11
CA ASN A 98 5.65 18.10 -5.73
C ASN A 98 5.76 17.75 -7.22
N ALA A 99 4.70 17.24 -7.86
CA ALA A 99 4.77 16.70 -9.22
C ALA A 99 4.62 17.73 -10.36
N GLY A 100 4.54 19.02 -10.05
CA GLY A 100 4.53 20.08 -11.06
C GLY A 100 3.24 20.13 -11.91
N ARG A 101 2.42 21.15 -11.64
CA ARG A 101 1.51 21.85 -12.56
C ARG A 101 0.39 21.12 -13.31
N LEU A 102 0.28 19.80 -13.34
CA LEU A 102 -0.81 19.18 -14.12
C LEU A 102 -2.13 19.02 -13.36
N GLY A 103 -2.18 19.15 -12.03
CA GLY A 103 -3.45 19.05 -11.28
C GLY A 103 -4.15 17.69 -11.40
N ILE A 104 -3.45 16.67 -11.90
CA ILE A 104 -3.99 15.33 -12.16
C ILE A 104 -3.50 14.36 -11.08
N ALA A 105 -4.44 13.63 -10.48
CA ALA A 105 -4.11 12.56 -9.55
C ALA A 105 -3.49 11.35 -10.26
N ARG A 106 -2.41 10.82 -9.68
CA ARG A 106 -1.69 9.63 -10.15
C ARG A 106 -2.21 8.38 -9.46
N LEU A 107 -2.14 7.25 -10.16
CA LEU A 107 -2.46 5.93 -9.60
C LEU A 107 -1.20 5.23 -9.10
N PHE A 108 -1.22 4.78 -7.85
CA PHE A 108 -0.13 4.08 -7.17
C PHE A 108 -0.55 2.65 -6.83
N ASP A 109 0.35 1.69 -7.06
CA ASP A 109 0.19 0.30 -6.62
C ASP A 109 0.53 0.20 -5.12
N VAL A 110 -0.43 -0.19 -4.28
CA VAL A 110 -0.27 -0.15 -2.82
C VAL A 110 0.83 -1.11 -2.35
N GLU A 111 1.04 -2.23 -3.03
CA GLU A 111 2.10 -3.19 -2.71
C GLU A 111 3.52 -2.57 -2.83
N LYS A 112 3.66 -1.54 -3.67
CA LYS A 112 4.95 -0.85 -3.91
C LYS A 112 5.19 0.33 -2.97
N ILE A 113 4.21 0.68 -2.13
CA ILE A 113 4.31 1.74 -1.14
C ILE A 113 5.11 1.22 0.07
N VAL A 114 6.14 1.95 0.46
CA VAL A 114 6.98 1.61 1.62
C VAL A 114 6.98 2.76 2.62
N GLY A 115 6.76 2.44 3.90
CA GLY A 115 6.84 3.40 5.00
C GLY A 115 5.80 4.51 4.93
N ALA A 116 4.55 4.17 4.65
CA ALA A 116 3.46 5.15 4.59
C ALA A 116 3.11 5.69 5.98
N GLU A 117 2.97 7.02 6.07
CA GLU A 117 2.61 7.73 7.28
C GLU A 117 1.80 9.00 6.96
N LYS A 118 0.98 9.47 7.91
CA LYS A 118 0.31 10.78 7.84
C LYS A 118 1.32 11.86 8.22
N THR A 119 1.37 12.98 7.49
CA THR A 119 2.32 14.07 7.80
C THR A 119 1.85 14.98 8.93
N GLY A 120 0.58 14.86 9.34
CA GLY A 120 -0.09 15.80 10.25
C GLY A 120 -0.78 16.95 9.51
N GLU A 121 -0.43 17.18 8.25
CA GLU A 121 -1.10 18.15 7.40
C GLU A 121 -2.42 17.61 6.85
N LYS A 122 -3.34 18.53 6.54
CA LYS A 122 -4.61 18.24 5.89
C LYS A 122 -4.71 18.95 4.54
N PHE A 123 -5.62 18.49 3.71
CA PHE A 123 -6.05 19.17 2.49
C PHE A 123 -7.56 19.39 2.52
N ASP A 124 -8.05 20.34 1.73
CA ASP A 124 -9.39 20.90 1.94
C ASP A 124 -10.51 20.00 1.39
N GLN A 125 -10.33 19.51 0.17
CA GLN A 125 -11.37 18.79 -0.57
C GLN A 125 -10.79 17.88 -1.65
N ALA A 126 -11.66 17.10 -2.30
CA ALA A 126 -11.30 16.36 -3.49
C ALA A 126 -10.85 17.31 -4.61
N LEU A 127 -10.00 16.81 -5.51
CA LEU A 127 -9.66 17.55 -6.72
C LEU A 127 -10.92 17.83 -7.56
N PRO A 128 -10.97 18.93 -8.32
CA PRO A 128 -12.04 19.16 -9.30
C PRO A 128 -12.17 18.03 -10.34
N THR A 129 -11.07 17.33 -10.61
CA THR A 129 -11.00 16.19 -11.54
C THR A 129 -11.25 14.84 -10.86
N HIS A 130 -11.66 14.85 -9.58
CA HIS A 130 -11.92 13.62 -8.83
C HIS A 130 -13.11 12.86 -9.41
N ASN A 131 -12.91 11.56 -9.62
CA ASN A 131 -13.96 10.65 -10.07
C ASN A 131 -14.11 9.51 -9.03
N PRO A 132 -15.20 9.49 -8.26
CA PRO A 132 -15.51 8.39 -7.34
C PRO A 132 -15.76 7.04 -8.06
N GLN A 133 -16.12 7.07 -9.34
CA GLN A 133 -16.28 5.89 -10.21
C GLN A 133 -15.04 5.72 -11.11
N ASP A 134 -13.86 5.70 -10.49
CA ASP A 134 -12.59 5.58 -11.21
C ASP A 134 -12.55 4.29 -12.05
N SER A 135 -12.48 4.43 -13.37
CA SER A 135 -12.48 3.29 -14.31
C SER A 135 -11.26 2.38 -14.18
N ALA A 136 -10.20 2.84 -13.51
CA ALA A 136 -9.06 2.00 -13.17
C ALA A 136 -9.36 1.01 -12.02
N MET A 137 -10.47 1.20 -11.30
CA MET A 137 -10.87 0.43 -10.12
C MET A 137 -12.21 -0.27 -10.34
N ARG A 138 -12.28 -1.56 -10.00
CA ARG A 138 -13.52 -2.34 -10.05
C ARG A 138 -14.29 -2.33 -8.73
N GLU A 139 -13.60 -2.05 -7.64
CA GLU A 139 -14.16 -1.93 -6.30
C GLU A 139 -13.51 -0.74 -5.60
N ILE A 140 -14.30 0.07 -4.93
CA ILE A 140 -13.84 1.24 -4.18
C ILE A 140 -13.97 0.93 -2.69
N PHE A 141 -12.86 1.06 -1.96
CA PHE A 141 -12.81 0.84 -0.52
C PHE A 141 -13.01 2.12 0.26
N ALA A 142 -12.43 3.23 -0.21
CA ALA A 142 -12.61 4.57 0.35
C ALA A 142 -12.43 5.62 -0.74
N THR A 143 -13.25 6.68 -0.73
CA THR A 143 -13.14 7.79 -1.67
C THR A 143 -13.60 9.09 -1.02
N LEU A 144 -13.01 10.21 -1.43
CA LEU A 144 -13.50 11.51 -1.02
C LEU A 144 -14.90 11.78 -1.60
N PRO A 145 -15.75 12.54 -0.90
CA PRO A 145 -17.01 13.00 -1.44
C PRO A 145 -16.76 13.92 -2.65
N LEU A 146 -17.71 13.92 -3.59
CA LEU A 146 -17.72 14.90 -4.68
C LEU A 146 -17.79 16.31 -4.11
N VAL A 147 -17.03 17.21 -4.71
CA VAL A 147 -17.20 18.66 -4.46
C VAL A 147 -18.59 19.01 -4.98
N LYS A 148 -19.50 19.39 -4.08
CA LYS A 148 -20.77 19.97 -4.49
C LYS A 148 -20.44 21.33 -5.08
N ASP A 149 -20.86 21.58 -6.32
CA ASP A 149 -20.77 22.90 -6.92
C ASP A 149 -21.31 23.91 -5.92
N VAL A 150 -20.45 24.84 -5.48
CA VAL A 150 -20.87 25.98 -4.70
C VAL A 150 -21.73 26.81 -5.64
N SER A 151 -23.05 26.62 -5.59
CA SER A 151 -23.98 27.48 -6.32
C SER A 151 -23.72 28.92 -5.85
N PRO A 152 -23.35 29.85 -6.74
CA PRO A 152 -23.22 31.24 -6.35
C PRO A 152 -24.59 31.72 -5.87
N SER A 153 -24.62 32.20 -4.62
CA SER A 153 -25.78 32.85 -4.01
C SER A 153 -25.99 34.24 -4.60
#